data_AF-A0A7C7WSW9-F1
#
_entry.id   AF-A0A7C7WSW9-F1
#
_cell.length_a   1.000
_cell.length_b   1.000
_cell.length_c   1.000
_cell.angle_alpha   90.00
_cell.angle_beta   90.00
_cell.angle_gamma   90.00
#
_symmetry.space_group_name_H-M   'P 1'
#
loop_
_entity.id
_entity.type
_entity.pdbx_description
1 polymer ?
#
loop_
_entity_poly.entity_id
_entity_poly.type
_entity_poly.pdbx_seq_one_letter_code
_entity_poly.pdbx_strand_id
1 'polypeptide(L)'
;MLRLSLPIIVITALLQRAAAVETPTLETIEKTARQLASPLSTERITGEEWLESNASAAFAELARLIKHGDIKQQTRAANAASVLISPWSRAVRQGAIHKGQIHLFQPGRPVARPTNQQYAHLVRTAALSTISRTLKQRKARKSDNDADDKRPKFPGWEATEQVRVLCGCIAEVAEVDAANKLAELISKEPNRFLAGYMMGVLDTYHGLPRSYA
;
A
#
# COMPACT_ATOMS: atom_id res chain seq x y z
N MET A 1 41.91 -47.59 -20.11
CA MET A 1 42.14 -46.17 -19.77
C MET A 1 40.79 -45.46 -19.73
N LEU A 2 40.18 -45.30 -18.55
CA LEU A 2 38.91 -44.60 -18.34
C LEU A 2 39.21 -43.21 -17.77
N ARG A 3 39.05 -42.16 -18.58
CA ARG A 3 39.17 -40.77 -18.12
C ARG A 3 37.83 -40.32 -17.58
N LEU A 4 37.82 -40.04 -16.27
CA LEU A 4 36.73 -39.39 -15.53
C LEU A 4 36.58 -37.94 -16.00
N SER A 5 35.58 -37.67 -16.83
CA SER A 5 35.12 -36.32 -17.15
C SER A 5 33.76 -36.08 -16.49
N LEU A 6 33.77 -35.83 -15.18
CA LEU A 6 32.56 -35.70 -14.36
C LEU A 6 32.53 -34.57 -13.28
N PRO A 7 33.37 -33.52 -13.28
CA PRO A 7 33.17 -32.40 -12.33
C PRO A 7 32.38 -31.20 -12.90
N ILE A 8 32.28 -31.03 -14.23
CA ILE A 8 31.75 -29.78 -14.81
C ILE A 8 30.21 -29.75 -14.85
N ILE A 9 29.55 -30.88 -15.10
CA ILE A 9 28.08 -30.94 -15.23
C ILE A 9 27.37 -30.72 -13.87
N VAL A 10 28.02 -31.08 -12.76
CA VAL A 10 27.44 -30.93 -11.42
C VAL A 10 27.44 -29.46 -10.96
N ILE A 11 28.42 -28.66 -11.40
CA ILE A 11 28.54 -27.25 -11.00
C ILE A 11 27.50 -26.38 -11.72
N THR A 12 27.21 -26.65 -13.00
CA THR A 12 26.15 -25.91 -13.74
C THR A 12 24.75 -26.24 -13.22
N ALA A 13 24.48 -27.48 -12.81
CA ALA A 13 23.22 -27.86 -12.18
C ALA A 13 23.01 -27.23 -10.79
N LEU A 14 24.09 -27.03 -10.02
CA LEU A 14 24.03 -26.31 -8.73
C LEU A 14 23.84 -24.80 -8.92
N LEU A 15 24.40 -24.20 -9.99
CA LEU A 15 24.19 -22.79 -10.34
C LEU A 15 22.80 -22.49 -10.94
N GLN A 16 22.16 -23.44 -11.62
CA GLN A 16 20.76 -23.32 -12.04
C GLN A 16 19.75 -23.54 -10.90
N ARG A 17 20.20 -24.10 -9.78
CA ARG A 17 19.49 -24.16 -8.49
C ARG A 17 19.84 -23.02 -7.54
N ALA A 18 20.68 -22.05 -7.96
CA ALA A 18 20.69 -20.73 -7.34
C ALA A 18 19.29 -20.16 -7.56
N ALA A 19 18.48 -20.34 -6.51
CA ALA A 19 17.05 -20.24 -6.49
C ALA A 19 16.53 -19.16 -7.44
N ALA A 20 15.66 -19.56 -8.36
CA ALA A 20 14.56 -18.69 -8.71
C ALA A 20 13.87 -18.38 -7.38
N VAL A 21 14.28 -17.28 -6.74
CA VAL A 21 13.59 -16.73 -5.58
C VAL A 21 12.23 -16.39 -6.14
N GLU A 22 11.26 -17.30 -5.95
CA GLU A 22 9.91 -17.09 -6.41
C GLU A 22 9.45 -15.76 -5.84
N THR A 23 9.27 -14.80 -6.73
CA THR A 23 8.87 -13.46 -6.33
C THR A 23 7.50 -13.60 -5.67
N PRO A 24 7.31 -13.10 -4.44
CA PRO A 24 6.04 -13.21 -3.75
C PRO A 24 4.92 -12.66 -4.62
N THR A 25 3.88 -13.47 -4.87
CA THR A 25 2.70 -13.01 -5.60
C THR A 25 1.84 -12.11 -4.69
N LEU A 26 1.00 -11.27 -5.29
CA LEU A 26 0.04 -10.46 -4.53
C LEU A 26 -0.83 -11.32 -3.59
N GLU A 27 -1.21 -12.52 -4.03
CA GLU A 27 -2.04 -13.43 -3.24
C GLU A 27 -1.33 -13.95 -2.00
N THR A 28 -0.06 -14.33 -2.14
CA THR A 28 0.78 -14.74 -1.01
C THR A 28 0.98 -13.58 -0.04
N ILE A 29 1.25 -12.38 -0.56
CA ILE A 29 1.43 -11.18 0.26
C ILE A 29 0.14 -10.84 1.04
N GLU A 30 -1.02 -10.92 0.40
CA GLU A 30 -2.31 -10.71 1.06
C GLU A 30 -2.63 -11.79 2.10
N LYS A 31 -2.23 -13.04 1.86
CA LYS A 31 -2.34 -14.11 2.86
C LYS A 31 -1.53 -13.77 4.10
N THR A 32 -0.28 -13.34 3.94
CA THR A 32 0.57 -12.88 5.04
C THR A 32 -0.06 -11.69 5.77
N ALA A 33 -0.60 -10.71 5.05
CA ALA A 33 -1.29 -9.57 5.66
C ALA A 33 -2.49 -10.01 6.51
N ARG A 34 -3.26 -11.03 6.07
CA ARG A 34 -4.34 -11.62 6.88
C ARG A 34 -3.82 -12.33 8.12
N GLN A 35 -2.75 -13.12 7.98
CA GLN A 35 -2.10 -13.82 9.10
C GLN A 35 -1.61 -12.85 10.18
N LEU A 36 -0.96 -11.75 9.78
CA LEU A 36 -0.50 -10.70 10.69
C LEU A 36 -1.62 -9.95 11.41
N ALA A 37 -2.80 -9.87 10.81
CA ALA A 37 -3.99 -9.27 11.41
C ALA A 37 -4.90 -10.30 12.14
N SER A 38 -4.47 -11.57 12.21
CA SER A 38 -5.24 -12.63 12.83
C SER A 38 -5.30 -12.45 14.36
N PRO A 39 -6.43 -12.76 15.01
CA PRO A 39 -6.48 -12.84 16.46
C PRO A 39 -5.69 -14.04 17.00
N LEU A 40 -5.34 -15.04 16.17
CA LEU A 40 -4.60 -16.22 16.57
C LEU A 40 -3.09 -15.93 16.60
N SER A 41 -2.42 -16.19 17.73
CA SER A 41 -0.98 -15.96 17.87
C SER A 41 -0.14 -16.79 16.90
N THR A 42 -0.53 -18.05 16.65
CA THR A 42 0.17 -18.96 15.73
C THR A 42 0.15 -18.47 14.28
N GLU A 43 -0.96 -17.89 13.83
CA GLU A 43 -1.05 -17.30 12.50
C GLU A 43 -0.22 -16.02 12.40
N ARG A 44 -0.22 -15.19 13.45
CA ARG A 44 0.62 -13.98 13.48
C ARG A 44 2.11 -14.30 13.41
N ILE A 45 2.58 -15.27 14.20
CA ILE A 45 3.98 -15.72 14.20
C ILE A 45 4.37 -16.21 12.79
N THR A 46 3.54 -17.07 12.18
CA THR A 46 3.75 -17.51 10.79
C THR A 46 3.87 -16.33 9.82
N GLY A 47 3.02 -15.32 9.97
CA GLY A 47 3.05 -14.12 9.15
C GLY A 47 4.30 -13.25 9.38
N GLU A 48 4.78 -13.16 10.62
CA GLU A 48 5.99 -12.42 11.01
C GLU A 48 7.25 -13.10 10.44
N GLU A 49 7.39 -14.41 10.63
CA GLU A 49 8.51 -15.20 10.09
C GLU A 49 8.59 -15.12 8.56
N TRP A 50 7.43 -15.22 7.89
CA TRP A 50 7.37 -15.07 6.45
C TRP A 50 7.78 -13.65 6.02
N LEU A 51 7.30 -12.62 6.72
CA LEU A 51 7.62 -11.23 6.39
C LEU A 51 9.10 -10.95 6.61
N GLU A 52 9.70 -11.45 7.69
CA GLU A 52 11.14 -11.33 7.96
C GLU A 52 11.98 -11.90 6.81
N SER A 53 11.58 -13.05 6.28
CA SER A 53 12.29 -13.72 5.18
C SER A 53 12.05 -13.09 3.80
N ASN A 54 10.91 -12.42 3.59
CA ASN A 54 10.45 -12.00 2.26
C ASN A 54 10.20 -10.49 2.11
N ALA A 55 10.45 -9.67 3.13
CA ALA A 55 10.06 -8.26 3.17
C ALA A 55 10.50 -7.48 1.92
N SER A 56 11.78 -7.58 1.53
CA SER A 56 12.33 -6.84 0.39
C SER A 56 11.58 -7.16 -0.91
N ALA A 57 11.42 -8.45 -1.23
CA ALA A 57 10.74 -8.90 -2.44
C ALA A 57 9.24 -8.57 -2.41
N ALA A 58 8.59 -8.74 -1.27
CA ALA A 58 7.18 -8.41 -1.08
C ALA A 58 6.92 -6.91 -1.29
N PHE A 59 7.72 -6.02 -0.68
CA PHE A 59 7.53 -4.58 -0.82
C PHE A 59 7.91 -4.06 -2.21
N ALA A 60 8.90 -4.66 -2.88
CA ALA A 60 9.21 -4.35 -4.27
C ALA A 60 8.02 -4.67 -5.19
N GLU A 61 7.41 -5.85 -5.00
CA GLU A 61 6.23 -6.25 -5.79
C GLU A 61 5.01 -5.36 -5.49
N LEU A 62 4.75 -5.04 -4.22
CA LEU A 62 3.68 -4.12 -3.84
C LEU A 62 3.87 -2.74 -4.46
N ALA A 63 5.09 -2.18 -4.42
CA ALA A 63 5.40 -0.90 -5.05
C ALA A 63 5.20 -0.95 -6.58
N ARG A 64 5.62 -2.05 -7.23
CA ARG A 64 5.41 -2.28 -8.66
C ARG A 64 3.92 -2.32 -9.01
N LEU A 65 3.11 -3.07 -8.27
CA LEU A 65 1.67 -3.19 -8.46
C LEU A 65 0.94 -1.87 -8.19
N ILE A 66 1.32 -1.14 -7.14
CA ILE A 66 0.78 0.20 -6.84
C ILE A 66 1.06 1.17 -8.00
N LYS A 67 2.24 1.09 -8.62
CA LYS A 67 2.65 2.00 -9.70
C LYS A 67 2.09 1.61 -11.06
N HIS A 68 2.01 0.32 -11.37
CA HIS A 68 1.80 -0.18 -12.73
C HIS A 68 0.63 -1.16 -12.89
N GLY A 69 0.05 -1.66 -11.80
CA GLY A 69 -1.11 -2.56 -11.87
C GLY A 69 -2.37 -1.86 -12.36
N ASP A 70 -3.42 -2.63 -12.63
CA ASP A 70 -4.77 -2.10 -12.83
C ASP A 70 -5.35 -1.51 -11.52
N ILE A 71 -6.51 -0.83 -11.59
CA ILE A 71 -7.13 -0.17 -10.42
C ILE A 71 -7.35 -1.15 -9.26
N LYS A 72 -7.77 -2.39 -9.56
CA LYS A 72 -8.04 -3.43 -8.56
C LYS A 72 -6.75 -3.91 -7.91
N GLN A 73 -5.72 -4.18 -8.71
CA GLN A 73 -4.38 -4.55 -8.25
C GLN A 73 -3.75 -3.44 -7.41
N GLN A 74 -3.85 -2.19 -7.85
CA GLN A 74 -3.34 -1.02 -7.12
C GLN A 74 -3.99 -0.89 -5.74
N THR A 75 -5.31 -1.03 -5.69
CA THR A 75 -6.09 -0.96 -4.43
C THR A 75 -5.73 -2.11 -3.49
N ARG A 76 -5.66 -3.34 -4.01
CA ARG A 76 -5.29 -4.53 -3.24
C ARG A 76 -3.87 -4.43 -2.69
N ALA A 77 -2.91 -4.04 -3.53
CA ALA A 77 -1.51 -3.87 -3.12
C ALA A 77 -1.35 -2.78 -2.06
N ALA A 78 -2.01 -1.62 -2.23
CA ALA A 78 -1.97 -0.55 -1.23
C ALA A 78 -2.57 -0.98 0.12
N ASN A 79 -3.68 -1.74 0.10
CA ASN A 79 -4.28 -2.33 1.29
C ASN A 79 -3.39 -3.37 1.96
N ALA A 80 -2.69 -4.22 1.21
CA ALA A 80 -1.75 -5.17 1.78
C ALA A 80 -0.55 -4.45 2.40
N ALA A 81 0.00 -3.47 1.67
CA ALA A 81 1.15 -2.67 2.13
C ALA A 81 0.87 -1.93 3.45
N SER A 82 -0.33 -1.35 3.61
CA SER A 82 -0.69 -0.66 4.86
C SER A 82 -0.69 -1.61 6.06
N VAL A 83 -1.16 -2.86 5.88
CA VAL A 83 -1.18 -3.87 6.94
C VAL A 83 0.21 -4.36 7.29
N LEU A 84 1.05 -4.65 6.28
CA LEU A 84 2.41 -5.13 6.54
C LEU A 84 3.23 -4.08 7.31
N ILE A 85 3.06 -2.80 6.97
CA ILE A 85 3.88 -1.73 7.56
C ILE A 85 3.30 -1.23 8.88
N SER A 86 1.98 -1.03 8.97
CA SER A 86 1.36 -0.38 10.13
C SER A 86 0.82 -1.38 11.16
N PRO A 87 1.34 -1.35 12.40
CA PRO A 87 0.73 -2.06 13.52
C PRO A 87 -0.73 -1.65 13.79
N TRP A 88 -1.11 -0.42 13.45
CA TRP A 88 -2.49 0.04 13.65
C TRP A 88 -3.43 -0.49 12.58
N SER A 89 -3.01 -0.52 11.31
CA SER A 89 -3.80 -1.15 10.26
C SER A 89 -4.04 -2.63 10.57
N ARG A 90 -3.06 -3.31 11.18
CA ARG A 90 -3.21 -4.67 11.73
C ARG A 90 -4.25 -4.73 12.84
N ALA A 91 -4.11 -3.89 13.87
CA ALA A 91 -5.04 -3.79 14.99
C ALA A 91 -6.50 -3.52 14.57
N VAL A 92 -6.72 -2.59 13.65
CA VAL A 92 -8.06 -2.26 13.15
C VAL A 92 -8.69 -3.46 12.45
N ARG A 93 -7.92 -4.18 11.63
CA ARG A 93 -8.40 -5.40 10.97
C ARG A 93 -8.66 -6.52 11.97
N GLN A 94 -7.80 -6.70 12.95
CA GLN A 94 -7.98 -7.68 14.02
C GLN A 94 -9.28 -7.40 14.79
N GLY A 95 -9.53 -6.14 15.17
CA GLY A 95 -10.75 -5.75 15.86
C GLY A 95 -12.01 -5.88 14.99
N ALA A 96 -11.91 -5.63 13.68
CA ALA A 96 -13.01 -5.90 12.75
C ALA A 96 -13.35 -7.40 12.69
N ILE A 97 -12.34 -8.28 12.66
CA ILE A 97 -12.51 -9.74 12.73
C ILE A 97 -13.11 -10.15 14.09
N HIS A 98 -12.71 -9.50 15.17
CA HIS A 98 -13.18 -9.79 16.52
C HIS A 98 -14.52 -9.08 16.83
N LYS A 99 -15.53 -9.29 15.97
CA LYS A 99 -16.91 -8.76 16.13
C LYS A 99 -17.01 -7.23 16.21
N GLY A 100 -16.13 -6.51 15.50
CA GLY A 100 -16.14 -5.05 15.49
C GLY A 100 -15.61 -4.39 16.77
N GLN A 101 -14.93 -5.13 17.64
CA GLN A 101 -14.33 -4.59 18.88
C GLN A 101 -13.01 -3.83 18.62
N ILE A 102 -13.01 -2.94 17.63
CA ILE A 102 -11.83 -2.20 17.15
C ILE A 102 -11.10 -1.49 18.30
N HIS A 103 -11.84 -0.91 19.24
CA HIS A 103 -11.29 -0.18 20.38
C HIS A 103 -10.42 -1.04 21.33
N LEU A 104 -10.65 -2.36 21.40
CA LEU A 104 -9.86 -3.25 22.25
C LEU A 104 -8.49 -3.60 21.66
N PHE A 105 -8.35 -3.46 20.34
CA PHE A 105 -7.14 -3.84 19.62
C PHE A 105 -6.33 -2.65 19.14
N GLN A 106 -6.88 -1.43 19.20
CA GLN A 106 -6.16 -0.20 18.88
C GLN A 106 -5.03 0.02 19.91
N PRO A 107 -3.74 -0.01 19.52
CA PRO A 107 -2.74 0.64 20.33
C PRO A 107 -3.13 2.11 20.45
N GLY A 108 -3.04 2.69 21.64
CA GLY A 108 -3.22 4.14 21.83
C GLY A 108 -2.45 4.87 20.75
N ARG A 109 -3.14 5.73 19.96
CA ARG A 109 -2.60 6.31 18.73
C ARG A 109 -1.17 6.83 18.98
N PRO A 110 -0.13 6.28 18.32
CA PRO A 110 1.19 6.87 18.41
C PRO A 110 1.10 8.30 17.88
N VAL A 111 1.51 9.27 18.71
CA VAL A 111 1.45 10.71 18.41
C VAL A 111 2.41 11.09 17.27
N ALA A 112 3.42 10.26 17.00
CA ALA A 112 4.38 10.47 15.92
C ALA A 112 4.38 9.27 14.96
N ARG A 113 4.03 9.51 13.70
CA ARG A 113 4.33 8.63 12.55
C ARG A 113 4.95 9.50 11.46
N PRO A 114 6.12 9.12 10.96
CA PRO A 114 6.34 7.97 10.09
C PRO A 114 6.68 6.64 10.78
N THR A 115 6.36 5.54 10.12
CA THR A 115 7.05 4.25 10.35
C THR A 115 8.43 4.30 9.68
N ASN A 116 9.51 4.24 10.46
CA ASN A 116 10.89 4.17 9.94
C ASN A 116 11.24 2.78 9.37
N GLN A 117 10.26 2.03 8.85
CA GLN A 117 10.54 0.77 8.20
C GLN A 117 11.28 1.02 6.89
N GLN A 118 12.36 0.27 6.68
CA GLN A 118 13.28 0.38 5.54
C GLN A 118 12.57 0.41 4.18
N TYR A 119 11.41 -0.26 4.06
CA TYR A 119 10.66 -0.40 2.80
C TYR A 119 9.48 0.58 2.66
N ALA A 120 9.16 1.34 3.71
CA ALA A 120 8.05 2.30 3.69
C ALA A 120 8.22 3.36 2.60
N HIS A 121 9.46 3.81 2.34
CA HIS A 121 9.77 4.79 1.30
C HIS A 121 9.37 4.33 -0.12
N LEU A 122 9.55 3.04 -0.45
CA LEU A 122 9.21 2.50 -1.78
C LEU A 122 7.70 2.58 -2.02
N VAL A 123 6.92 2.13 -1.04
CA VAL A 123 5.46 2.16 -1.07
C VAL A 123 4.94 3.60 -1.12
N ARG A 124 5.50 4.51 -0.31
CA ARG A 124 5.18 5.96 -0.33
C ARG A 124 5.33 6.54 -1.74
N THR A 125 6.49 6.33 -2.34
CA THR A 125 6.85 6.91 -3.63
C THR A 125 5.93 6.39 -4.73
N ALA A 126 5.67 5.07 -4.74
CA ALA A 126 4.74 4.47 -5.67
C ALA A 126 3.32 5.03 -5.49
N ALA A 127 2.83 5.12 -4.25
CA ALA A 127 1.48 5.59 -3.96
C ALA A 127 1.29 7.08 -4.33
N LEU A 128 2.23 7.96 -3.94
CA LEU A 128 2.19 9.38 -4.30
C LEU A 128 2.21 9.58 -5.82
N SER A 129 3.08 8.83 -6.53
CA SER A 129 3.13 8.87 -7.99
C SER A 129 1.81 8.45 -8.62
N THR A 130 1.18 7.39 -8.09
CA THR A 130 -0.10 6.90 -8.61
C THR A 130 -1.24 7.87 -8.33
N ILE A 131 -1.34 8.43 -7.12
CA ILE A 131 -2.33 9.46 -6.80
C ILE A 131 -2.16 10.66 -7.73
N SER A 132 -0.94 11.20 -7.85
CA SER A 132 -0.67 12.36 -8.70
C SER A 132 -1.09 12.09 -10.16
N ARG A 133 -0.77 10.90 -10.69
CA ARG A 133 -1.18 10.48 -12.04
C ARG A 133 -2.70 10.39 -12.17
N THR A 134 -3.39 9.74 -11.22
CA THR A 134 -4.85 9.58 -11.24
C THR A 134 -5.56 10.93 -11.19
N LEU A 135 -5.12 11.86 -10.32
CA LEU A 135 -5.69 13.21 -10.23
C LEU A 135 -5.43 14.02 -11.51
N LYS A 136 -4.21 13.94 -12.09
CA LYS A 136 -3.90 14.61 -13.37
C LYS A 136 -4.76 14.08 -14.53
N GLN A 137 -4.92 12.76 -14.65
CA GLN A 137 -5.75 12.14 -15.68
C GLN A 137 -7.23 12.55 -15.54
N ARG A 138 -7.73 12.69 -14.30
CA ARG A 138 -9.08 13.20 -14.05
C ARG A 138 -9.25 14.65 -14.52
N LYS A 139 -8.27 15.53 -14.25
CA LYS A 139 -8.31 16.93 -14.69
C LYS A 139 -8.34 17.05 -16.22
N ALA A 140 -7.50 16.28 -16.91
CA ALA A 140 -7.49 16.26 -18.38
C ALA A 140 -8.83 15.80 -18.97
N ARG A 141 -9.42 14.72 -18.43
CA ARG A 141 -10.75 14.25 -18.87
C ARG A 141 -11.88 15.24 -18.58
N LYS A 142 -11.71 16.12 -17.59
CA LYS A 142 -12.70 17.16 -17.28
C LYS A 142 -12.63 18.29 -18.31
N SER A 143 -11.44 18.73 -18.74
CA SER A 143 -11.34 19.76 -19.78
C SER A 143 -11.93 19.31 -21.12
N ASP A 144 -11.87 18.01 -21.43
CA ASP A 144 -12.45 17.47 -22.66
C ASP A 144 -13.99 17.33 -22.59
N ASN A 145 -14.55 17.09 -21.40
CA ASN A 145 -16.00 16.94 -21.21
C ASN A 145 -16.72 18.25 -20.83
N ASP A 146 -16.00 19.27 -20.35
CA ASP A 146 -16.58 20.60 -20.08
C ASP A 146 -16.94 21.35 -21.39
N ALA A 147 -16.64 20.78 -22.57
CA ALA A 147 -17.16 21.22 -23.87
C ALA A 147 -18.60 20.74 -24.15
N ASP A 148 -19.11 19.75 -23.41
CA ASP A 148 -20.47 19.22 -23.56
C ASP A 148 -21.14 19.14 -22.17
N ASP A 149 -21.76 20.26 -21.82
CA ASP A 149 -22.49 20.51 -20.58
C ASP A 149 -23.56 19.44 -20.31
N LYS A 150 -23.28 18.49 -19.39
CA LYS A 150 -24.27 17.58 -18.78
C LYS A 150 -23.71 16.81 -17.58
N ARG A 151 -23.43 17.53 -16.48
CA ARG A 151 -23.04 17.03 -15.14
C ARG A 151 -21.74 16.19 -15.14
N PRO A 152 -20.84 16.39 -14.15
CA PRO A 152 -19.69 15.50 -14.01
C PRO A 152 -20.21 14.10 -13.63
N LYS A 153 -20.41 13.22 -14.63
CA LYS A 153 -20.50 11.77 -14.41
C LYS A 153 -19.19 11.40 -13.74
N PHE A 154 -19.26 11.11 -12.43
CA PHE A 154 -18.11 10.66 -11.66
C PHE A 154 -17.33 9.63 -12.48
N PRO A 155 -16.06 9.88 -12.86
CA PRO A 155 -15.26 8.83 -13.45
C PRO A 155 -15.04 7.79 -12.35
N GLY A 156 -15.79 6.69 -12.42
CA GLY A 156 -15.69 5.45 -11.64
C GLY A 156 -15.51 5.63 -10.13
N TRP A 157 -16.52 5.27 -9.33
CA TRP A 157 -16.39 5.05 -7.88
C TRP A 157 -15.07 4.34 -7.50
N GLU A 158 -14.63 3.41 -8.33
CA GLU A 158 -13.37 2.66 -8.22
C GLU A 158 -12.11 3.54 -8.17
N ALA A 159 -12.00 4.59 -8.99
CA ALA A 159 -10.83 5.48 -8.98
C ALA A 159 -10.79 6.36 -7.73
N THR A 160 -11.96 6.76 -7.23
CA THR A 160 -12.09 7.47 -5.95
C THR A 160 -11.71 6.57 -4.79
N GLU A 161 -12.20 5.34 -4.78
CA GLU A 161 -11.89 4.33 -3.76
C GLU A 161 -10.40 3.96 -3.77
N GLN A 162 -9.81 3.83 -4.95
CA GLN A 162 -8.38 3.61 -5.11
C GLN A 162 -7.56 4.75 -4.47
N VAL A 163 -7.89 6.01 -4.79
CA VAL A 163 -7.19 7.17 -4.21
C VAL A 163 -7.36 7.19 -2.69
N ARG A 164 -8.54 6.86 -2.16
CA ARG A 164 -8.79 6.73 -0.72
C ARG A 164 -7.84 5.72 -0.07
N VAL A 165 -7.76 4.52 -0.65
CA VAL A 165 -6.91 3.45 -0.12
C VAL A 165 -5.42 3.82 -0.22
N LEU A 166 -5.01 4.47 -1.31
CA LEU A 166 -3.64 4.97 -1.47
C LEU A 166 -3.31 6.08 -0.46
N CYS A 167 -4.23 6.99 -0.16
CA CYS A 167 -4.07 8.00 0.89
C CYS A 167 -3.93 7.35 2.26
N GLY A 168 -4.76 6.35 2.58
CA GLY A 168 -4.65 5.60 3.84
C GLY A 168 -3.33 4.83 3.96
N CYS A 169 -2.89 4.23 2.84
CA CYS A 169 -1.58 3.61 2.76
C CYS A 169 -0.47 4.63 3.04
N ILE A 170 -0.45 5.76 2.32
CA ILE A 170 0.52 6.84 2.52
C ILE A 170 0.50 7.33 3.95
N ALA A 171 -0.66 7.55 4.55
CA ALA A 171 -0.74 8.14 5.87
C ALA A 171 -0.16 7.23 6.98
N GLU A 172 -0.17 5.93 6.73
CA GLU A 172 0.44 4.93 7.60
C GLU A 172 1.95 4.83 7.46
N VAL A 173 2.44 5.20 6.28
CA VAL A 173 3.85 5.09 5.95
C VAL A 173 4.56 6.43 6.03
N ALA A 174 3.92 7.58 5.80
CA ALA A 174 4.53 8.85 5.43
C ALA A 174 5.29 9.58 6.55
N GLU A 175 6.44 10.12 6.17
CA GLU A 175 7.10 11.24 6.86
C GLU A 175 6.29 12.52 6.67
N VAL A 176 6.52 13.52 7.53
CA VAL A 176 5.86 14.84 7.48
C VAL A 176 5.93 15.44 6.05
N ASP A 177 7.06 15.27 5.35
CA ASP A 177 7.22 15.77 3.97
C ASP A 177 6.32 15.07 2.94
N ALA A 178 6.10 13.76 3.09
CA ALA A 178 5.19 13.02 2.21
C ALA A 178 3.72 13.39 2.51
N ALA A 179 3.39 13.65 3.78
CA ALA A 179 2.09 14.16 4.18
C ALA A 179 1.86 15.58 3.62
N ASN A 180 2.87 16.47 3.68
CA ASN A 180 2.81 17.81 3.10
C ASN A 180 2.62 17.77 1.58
N LYS A 181 3.36 16.92 0.86
CA LYS A 181 3.17 16.73 -0.59
C LYS A 181 1.76 16.22 -0.92
N LEU A 182 1.22 15.31 -0.11
CA LEU A 182 -0.13 14.81 -0.31
C LEU A 182 -1.16 15.93 -0.02
N ALA A 183 -1.00 16.71 1.05
CA ALA A 183 -1.84 17.87 1.35
C ALA A 183 -1.81 18.91 0.22
N GLU A 184 -0.63 19.20 -0.34
CA GLU A 184 -0.48 20.10 -1.49
C GLU A 184 -1.24 19.57 -2.72
N LEU A 185 -1.11 18.28 -3.03
CA LEU A 185 -1.86 17.64 -4.12
C LEU A 185 -3.36 17.71 -3.90
N ILE A 186 -3.83 17.49 -2.66
CA ILE A 186 -5.24 17.56 -2.29
C ILE A 186 -5.78 18.99 -2.38
N SER A 187 -5.02 20.00 -1.95
CA SER A 187 -5.43 21.42 -2.03
C SER A 187 -5.70 21.88 -3.47
N LYS A 188 -5.09 21.19 -4.44
CA LYS A 188 -5.24 21.45 -5.87
C LYS A 188 -6.39 20.65 -6.50
N GLU A 189 -7.13 19.83 -5.74
CA GLU A 189 -8.25 19.02 -6.26
C GLU A 189 -9.54 19.84 -6.33
N PRO A 190 -10.09 20.11 -7.54
CA PRO A 190 -11.32 20.90 -7.68
C PRO A 190 -12.57 20.19 -7.13
N ASN A 191 -12.56 18.87 -7.01
CA ASN A 191 -13.65 18.14 -6.38
C ASN A 191 -13.56 18.23 -4.84
N ARG A 192 -14.32 19.16 -4.26
CA ARG A 192 -14.37 19.39 -2.81
C ARG A 192 -14.73 18.16 -1.98
N PHE A 193 -15.58 17.28 -2.50
CA PHE A 193 -15.92 16.03 -1.79
C PHE A 193 -14.70 15.11 -1.70
N LEU A 194 -14.02 14.88 -2.83
CA LEU A 194 -12.80 14.07 -2.86
C LEU A 194 -11.68 14.71 -2.03
N ALA A 195 -11.50 16.03 -2.15
CA ALA A 195 -10.51 16.77 -1.38
C ALA A 195 -10.75 16.68 0.12
N GLY A 196 -11.96 16.99 0.59
CA GLY A 196 -12.34 16.88 1.99
C GLY A 196 -12.21 15.46 2.53
N TYR A 197 -12.53 14.46 1.69
CA TYR A 197 -12.39 13.07 2.05
C TYR A 197 -10.92 12.61 2.18
N MET A 198 -10.04 13.03 1.25
CA MET A 198 -8.60 12.78 1.33
C MET A 198 -7.96 13.51 2.52
N MET A 199 -8.39 14.75 2.81
CA MET A 199 -7.95 15.50 3.99
C MET A 199 -8.41 14.83 5.29
N GLY A 200 -9.64 14.30 5.35
CA GLY A 200 -10.13 13.56 6.51
C GLY A 200 -9.33 12.29 6.79
N VAL A 201 -8.88 11.61 5.73
CA VAL A 201 -7.92 10.50 5.86
C VAL A 201 -6.61 11.01 6.47
N LEU A 202 -5.98 12.04 5.88
CA LEU A 202 -4.74 12.61 6.41
C LEU A 202 -4.85 13.07 7.88
N ASP A 203 -5.93 13.75 8.26
CA ASP A 203 -6.20 14.19 9.63
C ASP A 203 -6.32 13.01 10.60
N THR A 204 -7.06 11.96 10.19
CA THR A 204 -7.22 10.74 10.98
C THR A 204 -5.89 10.08 11.36
N TYR A 205 -4.89 10.17 10.48
CA TYR A 205 -3.61 9.47 10.61
C TYR A 205 -2.45 10.34 11.11
N HIS A 206 -2.39 11.63 10.74
CA HIS A 206 -1.29 12.52 11.08
C HIS A 206 -1.65 13.59 12.12
N GLY A 207 -2.92 13.72 12.51
CA GLY A 207 -3.37 14.81 13.39
C GLY A 207 -3.04 16.20 12.85
N LEU A 208 -2.98 16.34 11.51
CA LEU A 208 -2.69 17.61 10.87
C LEU A 208 -3.76 18.63 11.27
N PRO A 209 -3.37 19.86 11.65
CA PRO A 209 -4.34 20.85 12.10
C PRO A 209 -5.39 21.13 11.02
N ARG A 210 -6.63 21.35 11.47
CA ARG A 210 -7.82 21.67 10.64
C ARG A 210 -7.65 22.91 9.74
N SER A 211 -6.53 23.62 9.79
CA SER A 211 -6.24 24.81 8.99
C SER A 211 -6.06 24.55 7.48
N TYR A 212 -6.19 23.30 7.02
CA TYR A 212 -6.13 22.90 5.61
C TYR A 212 -7.48 22.45 5.02
N ALA A 213 -8.59 22.60 5.77
CA ALA A 213 -9.95 22.30 5.31
C ALA A 213 -10.66 23.54 4.75
#